data_AF-A0A434Q0N1-F1
#
_entry.id   AF-A0A434Q0N1-F1
#
_cell.length_a   1.000
_cell.length_b   1.000
_cell.length_c   1.000
_cell.angle_alpha   90.00
_cell.angle_beta   90.00
_cell.angle_gamma   90.00
#
_symmetry.space_group_name_H-M   'P 1'
#
loop_
_entity.id
_entity.type
_entity.pdbx_description
1 polymer ?
#
loop_
_entity_poly.entity_id
_entity_poly.type
_entity_poly.pdbx_seq_one_letter_code
_entity_poly.pdbx_strand_id
1 'polypeptide(L)'
;ERAVAIFDLIEENSFQPVNDDGAGPYRLKLSLAESRLVFAVTREDGAAVVTHILSLTPLRRIVKDYYMICESYYDAIRTSTPSQIEAIDMGRRGLHNEGSQTLMDRLAGKIEIDFDTARRLFTLVCVLHWRG
;
A
#
# COMPACT_ATOMS: atom_id res chain seq x y z
N GLU A 1 9.09 7.10 -5.04
CA GLU A 1 7.78 6.51 -4.66
C GLU A 1 7.49 6.59 -3.16
N ARG A 2 8.28 5.98 -2.25
CA ARG A 2 7.98 6.00 -0.79
C ARG A 2 7.72 7.39 -0.19
N ALA A 3 8.62 8.36 -0.38
CA ALA A 3 8.48 9.68 0.23
C ALA A 3 7.23 10.42 -0.28
N VAL A 4 6.93 10.29 -1.58
CA VAL A 4 5.73 10.83 -2.22
C VAL A 4 4.47 10.17 -1.64
N ALA A 5 4.43 8.84 -1.57
CA ALA A 5 3.29 8.13 -0.99
C ALA A 5 3.03 8.49 0.49
N ILE A 6 4.07 8.73 1.30
CA ILE A 6 3.93 9.20 2.68
C ILE A 6 3.38 10.63 2.70
N PHE A 7 3.94 11.53 1.89
CA PHE A 7 3.49 12.90 1.80
C PHE A 7 2.01 12.97 1.39
N ASP A 8 1.64 12.27 0.30
CA ASP A 8 0.27 12.26 -0.19
C ASP A 8 -0.71 11.67 0.84
N LEU A 9 -0.31 10.65 1.60
CA LEU A 9 -1.14 10.11 2.69
C LEU A 9 -1.35 11.12 3.82
N ILE A 10 -0.36 11.95 4.13
CA ILE A 10 -0.47 12.96 5.18
C ILE A 10 -1.39 14.11 4.70
N GLU A 11 -1.25 14.52 3.46
CA GLU A 11 -2.06 15.60 2.88
C GLU A 11 -3.50 15.17 2.59
N GLU A 12 -3.71 13.96 2.07
CA GLU A 12 -5.02 13.50 1.63
C GLU A 12 -5.18 11.98 1.85
N ASN A 13 -6.10 11.63 2.75
CA ASN A 13 -6.50 10.24 2.96
C ASN A 13 -7.95 10.16 3.50
N SER A 14 -8.53 8.99 3.33
CA SER A 14 -9.69 8.53 4.08
C SER A 14 -9.28 7.31 4.87
N PHE A 15 -9.31 7.41 6.21
CA PHE A 15 -8.85 6.34 7.09
C PHE A 15 -9.67 6.32 8.39
N GLN A 16 -10.53 5.32 8.54
CA GLN A 16 -11.38 5.14 9.72
C GLN A 16 -11.33 3.69 10.23
N PRO A 17 -10.75 3.44 11.42
CA PRO A 17 -10.93 2.16 12.10
C PRO A 17 -12.41 1.91 12.42
N VAL A 18 -12.93 0.73 12.06
CA VAL A 18 -14.37 0.42 12.16
C VAL A 18 -14.89 0.36 13.59
N ASN A 19 -14.03 0.01 14.55
CA ASN A 19 -14.39 -0.13 15.97
C ASN A 19 -14.03 1.08 16.82
N ASP A 20 -13.82 2.24 16.20
CA ASP A 20 -13.49 3.48 16.91
C ASP A 20 -14.53 4.55 16.55
N ASP A 21 -15.35 4.92 17.53
CA ASP A 21 -16.38 5.97 17.37
C ASP A 21 -15.78 7.39 17.40
N GLY A 22 -14.49 7.52 17.72
CA GLY A 22 -13.80 8.78 17.67
C GLY A 22 -13.38 9.14 16.25
N ALA A 23 -13.22 10.43 15.99
CA ALA A 23 -12.50 10.90 14.81
C ALA A 23 -11.00 10.93 15.10
N GLY A 24 -10.19 10.81 14.05
CA GLY A 24 -8.75 11.04 14.11
C GLY A 24 -8.36 12.45 14.60
N PRO A 25 -7.07 12.83 14.51
CA PRO A 25 -6.03 12.18 13.72
C PRO A 25 -5.47 10.89 14.36
N TYR A 26 -5.11 9.95 13.49
CA TYR A 26 -4.46 8.69 13.87
C TYR A 26 -2.98 8.69 13.47
N ARG A 27 -2.16 7.99 14.26
CA ARG A 27 -0.82 7.59 13.86
C ARG A 27 -0.88 6.13 13.40
N LEU A 28 -0.42 5.86 12.18
CA LEU A 28 -0.31 4.52 11.63
C LEU A 28 1.16 4.08 11.59
N LYS A 29 1.46 2.95 12.23
CA LYS A 29 2.74 2.24 12.07
C LYS A 29 2.51 0.98 11.25
N LEU A 30 3.08 0.97 10.04
CA LEU A 30 3.15 -0.20 9.16
C LEU A 30 4.45 -0.97 9.40
N SER A 31 4.35 -2.29 9.58
CA SER A 31 5.52 -3.15 9.76
C SER A 31 5.25 -4.59 9.30
N LEU A 32 6.33 -5.38 9.18
CA LEU A 32 6.26 -6.81 8.88
C LEU A 32 6.70 -7.64 10.09
N ALA A 33 5.94 -8.68 10.41
CA ALA A 33 6.29 -9.67 11.41
C ALA A 33 5.94 -11.07 10.87
N GLU A 34 6.93 -11.97 10.75
CA GLU A 34 6.73 -13.35 10.28
C GLU A 34 5.91 -13.46 8.96
N SER A 35 6.24 -12.66 7.94
CA SER A 35 5.47 -12.56 6.69
C SER A 35 4.02 -12.08 6.84
N ARG A 36 3.69 -11.39 7.93
CA ARG A 36 2.39 -10.73 8.15
C ARG A 36 2.57 -9.23 8.15
N LEU A 37 1.61 -8.54 7.54
CA LEU A 37 1.54 -7.08 7.52
C LEU A 37 0.80 -6.60 8.76
N VAL A 38 1.45 -5.75 9.55
CA VAL A 38 0.92 -5.21 10.80
C VAL A 38 0.55 -3.74 10.60
N PHE A 39 -0.72 -3.43 10.83
CA PHE A 39 -1.26 -2.07 10.97
C PHE A 39 -1.46 -1.79 12.46
N ALA A 40 -0.54 -1.06 13.08
CA ALA A 40 -0.71 -0.58 14.44
C ALA A 40 -1.20 0.88 14.40
N VAL A 41 -2.41 1.10 14.91
CA VAL A 41 -3.10 2.40 14.90
C VAL A 41 -3.15 2.94 16.32
N THR A 42 -2.65 4.16 16.53
CA THR A 42 -2.72 4.87 17.80
C THR A 42 -3.30 6.26 17.61
N ARG A 43 -3.77 6.87 18.70
CA ARG A 43 -4.06 8.30 18.78
C ARG A 43 -2.75 9.10 18.79
N GLU A 44 -2.86 10.43 18.70
CA GLU A 44 -1.70 11.32 18.74
C GLU A 44 -0.94 11.28 20.06
N ASP A 45 -1.67 11.12 21.17
CA ASP A 45 -1.15 10.98 22.54
C ASP A 45 -0.51 9.60 22.81
N GLY A 46 -0.54 8.71 21.81
CA GLY A 46 0.01 7.35 21.90
C GLY A 46 -0.97 6.29 22.41
N ALA A 47 -2.21 6.65 22.77
CA ALA A 47 -3.22 5.68 23.17
C ALA A 47 -3.50 4.70 22.01
N ALA A 48 -3.49 3.40 22.31
CA ALA A 48 -3.75 2.38 21.30
C ALA A 48 -5.22 2.40 20.87
N VAL A 49 -5.47 2.37 19.55
CA VAL A 49 -6.82 2.25 18.98
C VAL A 49 -7.06 0.80 18.59
N VAL A 50 -6.26 0.29 17.66
CA VAL A 50 -6.37 -1.09 17.19
C VAL A 50 -5.07 -1.56 16.56
N THR A 51 -4.82 -2.87 16.58
CA THR A 51 -3.77 -3.50 15.78
C THR A 51 -4.36 -4.60 14.92
N HIS A 52 -4.19 -4.50 13.61
CA HIS A 52 -4.57 -5.53 12.66
C HIS A 52 -3.34 -6.22 12.08
N ILE A 53 -3.37 -7.56 12.07
CA ILE A 53 -2.32 -8.39 11.51
C ILE A 53 -2.92 -9.15 10.32
N LEU A 54 -2.45 -8.84 9.12
CA LEU A 54 -2.94 -9.41 7.87
C LEU A 54 -1.92 -10.39 7.31
N SER A 55 -2.37 -11.56 6.85
CA SER A 55 -1.53 -12.44 6.04
C SER A 55 -1.16 -11.72 4.74
N LEU A 56 0.13 -11.69 4.39
CA LEU A 56 0.60 -11.18 3.10
C LEU A 56 0.37 -12.14 1.94
N THR A 57 -0.04 -13.39 2.22
CA THR A 57 -0.17 -14.42 1.17
C THR A 57 -1.00 -13.97 -0.03
N PRO A 58 -2.17 -13.30 0.13
CA PRO A 58 -2.95 -12.79 -1.00
C PRO A 58 -2.23 -11.73 -1.84
N LEU A 59 -1.32 -10.96 -1.23
CA LEU A 59 -0.57 -9.89 -1.89
C LEU A 59 0.76 -10.37 -2.49
N ARG A 60 1.27 -11.53 -2.05
CA ARG A 60 2.65 -11.97 -2.36
C ARG A 60 2.94 -12.01 -3.85
N ARG A 61 2.04 -12.58 -4.65
CA ARG A 61 2.21 -12.65 -6.11
C ARG A 61 2.17 -11.26 -6.73
N ILE A 62 1.18 -10.45 -6.38
CA ILE A 62 1.00 -9.10 -6.94
C ILE A 62 2.21 -8.22 -6.63
N VAL A 63 2.72 -8.27 -5.40
CA VAL A 63 3.92 -7.51 -5.01
C VAL A 63 5.15 -7.96 -5.79
N LYS A 64 5.33 -9.27 -6.00
CA LYS A 64 6.43 -9.80 -6.81
C LYS A 64 6.32 -9.34 -8.27
N ASP A 65 5.14 -9.48 -8.86
CA ASP A 65 4.89 -9.12 -10.26
C ASP A 65 5.03 -7.59 -10.46
N TYR A 66 4.55 -6.79 -9.48
CA TYR A 66 4.74 -5.33 -9.45
C TYR A 66 6.22 -4.93 -9.39
N TYR A 67 7.03 -5.66 -8.61
CA TYR A 67 8.46 -5.40 -8.56
C TYR A 67 9.14 -5.66 -9.91
N MET A 68 8.90 -6.83 -10.52
CA MET A 68 9.48 -7.20 -11.80
C MET A 68 9.11 -6.23 -12.93
N ILE A 69 7.86 -5.74 -12.95
CA ILE A 69 7.44 -4.78 -13.98
C ILE A 69 8.01 -3.38 -13.73
N CYS A 70 8.28 -2.98 -12.49
CA CYS A 70 8.97 -1.74 -12.18
C CYS A 70 10.42 -1.76 -12.66
N GLU A 71 11.12 -2.89 -12.51
CA GLU A 71 12.46 -3.08 -13.10
C GLU A 71 12.38 -2.99 -14.63
N SER A 72 11.45 -3.72 -15.24
CA SER A 72 11.23 -3.69 -16.69
C SER A 72 10.91 -2.28 -17.21
N TYR A 73 10.11 -1.51 -16.46
CA TYR A 73 9.78 -0.13 -16.78
C TYR A 73 11.04 0.76 -16.75
N TYR A 74 11.88 0.60 -15.73
CA TYR A 74 13.11 1.36 -15.57
C TYR A 74 14.16 1.08 -16.65
N ASP A 75 14.22 -0.16 -17.13
CA ASP A 75 15.07 -0.51 -18.27
C ASP A 75 14.48 0.06 -19.57
N ALA A 76 13.17 -0.05 -19.76
CA ALA A 76 12.49 0.41 -20.97
C ALA A 76 12.60 1.92 -21.20
N ILE A 77 12.54 2.75 -20.15
CA ILE A 77 12.71 4.21 -20.29
C ILE A 77 14.08 4.63 -20.83
N ARG A 78 15.08 3.74 -20.81
CA ARG A 78 16.43 4.02 -21.34
C ARG A 78 16.62 3.57 -22.79
N THR A 79 15.94 2.51 -23.22
CA THR A 79 16.27 1.79 -24.46
C THR A 79 15.10 1.51 -25.39
N SER A 80 13.85 1.62 -24.92
CA SER A 80 12.66 1.17 -25.64
C SER A 80 11.90 2.30 -26.32
N THR A 81 11.00 1.96 -27.24
CA THR A 81 10.14 2.95 -27.91
C THR A 81 9.08 3.51 -26.94
N PRO A 82 8.53 4.71 -27.19
CA PRO A 82 7.45 5.27 -26.38
C PRO A 82 6.24 4.32 -26.21
N SER A 83 5.85 3.63 -27.29
CA SER A 83 4.74 2.66 -27.26
C SER A 83 5.02 1.45 -26.36
N GLN A 84 6.27 0.97 -26.32
CA GLN A 84 6.67 -0.13 -25.44
C GLN A 84 6.70 0.33 -23.98
N ILE A 85 7.22 1.54 -23.71
CA ILE A 85 7.22 2.15 -22.38
C ILE A 85 5.78 2.28 -21.86
N GLU A 86 4.86 2.78 -22.69
CA GLU A 86 3.45 2.93 -22.34
C GLU A 86 2.78 1.58 -22.04
N ALA A 87 3.04 0.55 -22.85
CA ALA A 87 2.52 -0.80 -22.62
C ALA A 87 2.96 -1.37 -21.25
N ILE A 88 4.24 -1.18 -20.90
CA ILE A 88 4.78 -1.61 -19.60
C ILE A 88 4.17 -0.77 -18.46
N ASP A 89 4.05 0.54 -18.66
CA ASP A 89 3.45 1.44 -17.66
C ASP A 89 1.98 1.11 -17.38
N MET A 90 1.21 0.76 -18.42
CA MET A 90 -0.16 0.27 -18.25
C MET A 90 -0.20 -1.00 -17.39
N GLY A 91 0.66 -1.99 -17.67
CA GLY A 91 0.77 -3.20 -16.86
C GLY A 91 1.15 -2.90 -15.39
N ARG A 92 2.11 -1.98 -15.19
CA ARG A 92 2.52 -1.51 -13.86
C ARG A 92 1.36 -0.89 -13.09
N ARG A 93 0.60 0.00 -13.74
CA ARG A 93 -0.59 0.63 -13.13
C ARG A 93 -1.69 -0.39 -12.82
N GLY A 94 -1.87 -1.39 -13.69
CA GLY A 94 -2.79 -2.50 -13.49
C GLY A 94 -2.47 -3.32 -12.23
N LEU A 95 -1.22 -3.76 -12.07
CA LEU A 95 -0.77 -4.49 -10.88
C LEU A 95 -0.89 -3.66 -9.60
N HIS A 96 -0.63 -2.36 -9.70
CA HIS A 96 -0.80 -1.46 -8.56
C HIS A 96 -2.27 -1.32 -8.15
N ASN A 97 -3.19 -1.20 -9.12
CA ASN A 97 -4.63 -1.19 -8.85
C ASN A 97 -5.12 -2.52 -8.25
N GLU A 98 -4.68 -3.66 -8.77
CA GLU A 98 -5.03 -4.98 -8.26
C GLU A 98 -4.56 -5.16 -6.80
N GLY A 99 -3.33 -4.74 -6.51
CA GLY A 99 -2.78 -4.77 -5.16
C GLY A 99 -3.53 -3.85 -4.18
N SER A 100 -3.94 -2.67 -4.66
CA SER A 100 -4.72 -1.71 -3.89
C SER A 100 -6.12 -2.24 -3.55
N GLN A 101 -6.81 -2.81 -4.54
CA GLN A 101 -8.11 -3.46 -4.33
C GLN A 101 -7.99 -4.62 -3.35
N THR A 102 -7.00 -5.49 -3.54
CA THR A 102 -6.75 -6.62 -2.64
C THR A 102 -6.51 -6.12 -1.22
N LEU A 103 -5.69 -5.08 -1.04
CA LEU A 103 -5.44 -4.49 0.29
C LEU A 103 -6.73 -3.95 0.93
N MET A 104 -7.54 -3.24 0.16
CA MET A 104 -8.84 -2.71 0.61
C MET A 104 -9.78 -3.85 1.05
N ASP A 105 -9.90 -4.92 0.26
CA ASP A 105 -10.71 -6.10 0.60
C ASP A 105 -10.22 -6.79 1.89
N ARG A 106 -8.90 -6.82 2.12
CA ARG A 106 -8.32 -7.36 3.36
C ARG A 106 -8.63 -6.47 4.57
N LEU A 107 -8.75 -5.17 4.37
CA LEU A 107 -9.04 -4.17 5.41
C LEU A 107 -10.54 -3.96 5.66
N ALA A 108 -11.41 -4.36 4.74
CA ALA A 108 -12.86 -4.26 4.90
C ALA A 108 -13.32 -4.82 6.26
N GLY A 109 -14.17 -4.04 6.96
CA GLY A 109 -14.66 -4.36 8.30
C GLY A 109 -13.61 -4.22 9.41
N LYS A 110 -12.44 -3.63 9.13
CA LYS A 110 -11.36 -3.36 10.09
C LYS A 110 -10.98 -1.89 10.04
N ILE A 111 -10.63 -1.42 8.84
CA ILE A 111 -10.31 -0.03 8.55
C ILE A 111 -10.95 0.31 7.22
N GLU A 112 -11.89 1.25 7.23
CA GLU A 112 -12.47 1.79 6.02
C GLU A 112 -11.50 2.82 5.43
N ILE A 113 -11.20 2.63 4.15
CA ILE A 113 -10.30 3.49 3.37
C ILE A 113 -10.87 3.65 1.96
N ASP A 114 -10.56 4.76 1.31
CA ASP A 114 -10.82 4.92 -0.11
C ASP A 114 -9.72 4.26 -0.97
N PHE A 115 -9.97 4.19 -2.28
CA PHE A 115 -9.05 3.54 -3.21
C PHE A 115 -7.71 4.28 -3.32
N ASP A 116 -7.69 5.61 -3.26
CA ASP A 116 -6.46 6.40 -3.36
C ASP A 116 -5.57 6.22 -2.11
N THR A 117 -6.19 6.15 -0.93
CA THR A 117 -5.51 5.78 0.32
C THR A 117 -4.97 4.35 0.24
N ALA A 118 -5.77 3.40 -0.25
CA ALA A 118 -5.32 2.02 -0.47
C ALA A 118 -4.12 1.95 -1.43
N ARG A 119 -4.13 2.77 -2.49
CA ARG A 119 -3.07 2.87 -3.49
C ARG A 119 -1.76 3.39 -2.89
N ARG A 120 -1.83 4.45 -2.09
CA ARG A 120 -0.66 4.99 -1.38
C ARG A 120 -0.14 4.01 -0.33
N LEU A 121 -1.02 3.35 0.43
CA LEU A 121 -0.65 2.31 1.39
C LEU A 121 0.00 1.10 0.71
N PHE A 122 -0.54 0.62 -0.41
CA PHE A 122 0.03 -0.50 -1.17
C PHE A 122 1.47 -0.19 -1.63
N THR A 123 1.74 1.05 -2.04
CA THR A 123 3.10 1.51 -2.35
C THR A 123 4.05 1.31 -1.17
N LEU A 124 3.62 1.65 0.06
CA LEU A 124 4.42 1.45 1.27
C LEU A 124 4.61 -0.04 1.60
N VAL A 125 3.58 -0.85 1.39
CA VAL A 125 3.64 -2.31 1.57
C VAL A 125 4.67 -2.95 0.64
N CYS A 126 4.68 -2.58 -0.65
CA CYS A 126 5.68 -3.07 -1.60
C CYS A 126 7.11 -2.73 -1.15
N VAL A 127 7.32 -1.51 -0.64
CA VAL A 127 8.63 -1.07 -0.12
C VAL A 127 9.05 -1.84 1.14
N LEU A 128 8.11 -2.19 2.02
CA LEU A 128 8.38 -2.97 3.22
C LEU A 128 8.72 -4.42 2.88
N HIS A 129 7.97 -5.06 1.98
CA HIS A 129 8.18 -6.46 1.60
C HIS A 129 9.50 -6.69 0.89
N TRP A 130 9.93 -5.73 0.08
CA TRP A 130 11.21 -5.80 -0.63
C TRP A 130 12.45 -5.85 0.27
N ARG A 131 12.36 -5.33 1.50
CA ARG A 131 13.48 -5.32 2.47
C ARG A 131 13.51 -6.55 3.40
N GLY A 132 12.72 -7.58 3.11
CA GLY A 132 12.63 -8.83 3.88
C GLY A 132 13.18 -10.03 3.15
#